data_AF-A0A2E2TE61-F1
#
_entry.id   AF-A0A2E2TE61-F1
#
_cell.length_a   1.000
_cell.length_b   1.000
_cell.length_c   1.000
_cell.angle_alpha   90.00
_cell.angle_beta   90.00
_cell.angle_gamma   90.00
#
_symmetry.space_group_name_H-M   'P 1'
#
loop_
_entity.id
_entity.type
_entity.pdbx_description
1 polymer ?
#
loop_
_entity_poly.entity_id
_entity_poly.type
_entity_poly.pdbx_seq_one_letter_code
_entity_poly.pdbx_strand_id
1 'polypeptide(L)'
;MNSKISTTLFSAVIAAALLISACTPPKTEEIVKEEVKEEKVTGNSSELEIWHVKAVAPNGQMIKIKALDEEGNIYDVKAIVNDAEGQLMDIKAIVKGSYLPIKILLTEEALKPVKAIANDGTVYSIKAINEAGEQLAVKGVETNGSLVHIKAIASDGAYYGVKAISKQGNLMDIKGIKMIDAPLEGTVNGVDVFAHIKALPQIGSAGQAAVWNVKAVHPEGGIIDVKAFDKSGKQFDVKGILYEGQRHIIDIKAFVGDAKLPIKILVSEADLAPIKAIAEDGTIYAIKAIAANGEKLDVKGVATSGNIVHIKAISAAGDEYGIKTISKEGMLNDVKGLKMSDTKVESKINGVDVYAHVKGIPQVK
;
A
#
# COMPACT_ATOMS: atom_id res chain seq x y z
N MET A 1 -8.11 41.66 -57.80
CA MET A 1 -9.58 41.76 -57.62
C MET A 1 -10.17 40.40 -57.97
N ASN A 2 -10.80 39.75 -56.97
CA ASN A 2 -11.78 38.65 -57.00
C ASN A 2 -11.50 37.43 -57.90
N SER A 3 -11.76 36.18 -57.54
CA SER A 3 -12.24 35.51 -56.34
C SER A 3 -12.09 34.00 -56.61
N LYS A 4 -11.85 33.25 -55.52
CA LYS A 4 -11.74 31.80 -55.31
C LYS A 4 -12.64 30.89 -56.20
N ILE A 5 -12.22 29.62 -56.38
CA ILE A 5 -12.87 28.38 -55.85
C ILE A 5 -12.39 27.10 -56.60
N SER A 6 -12.07 26.07 -55.79
CA SER A 6 -12.26 24.61 -55.91
C SER A 6 -11.64 23.74 -57.04
N THR A 7 -10.85 22.74 -56.58
CA THR A 7 -11.02 21.26 -56.71
C THR A 7 -11.87 20.76 -57.88
N THR A 8 -11.49 19.79 -58.73
CA THR A 8 -10.97 18.42 -58.48
C THR A 8 -10.63 17.76 -59.85
N LEU A 9 -10.17 16.50 -59.85
CA LEU A 9 -10.16 15.47 -60.92
C LEU A 9 -8.80 15.21 -61.59
N PHE A 10 -8.31 13.96 -61.48
CA PHE A 10 -8.53 12.98 -62.55
C PHE A 10 -8.23 11.55 -62.11
N SER A 11 -9.16 10.68 -62.46
CA SER A 11 -9.09 9.22 -62.40
C SER A 11 -8.13 8.66 -63.46
N ALA A 12 -7.51 7.53 -63.19
CA ALA A 12 -6.96 6.66 -64.24
C ALA A 12 -7.27 5.20 -63.90
N VAL A 13 -8.10 4.60 -64.76
CA VAL A 13 -8.36 3.15 -64.84
C VAL A 13 -7.42 2.61 -65.89
N ILE A 14 -6.62 1.57 -65.59
CA ILE A 14 -6.05 0.70 -66.63
C ILE A 14 -6.30 -0.76 -66.26
N ALA A 15 -6.79 -1.44 -67.29
CA ALA A 15 -7.38 -2.76 -67.33
C ALA A 15 -6.41 -3.90 -67.05
N ALA A 16 -7.01 -4.97 -66.52
CA ALA A 16 -6.44 -6.28 -66.31
C ALA A 16 -6.20 -7.05 -67.62
N ALA A 17 -5.15 -7.87 -67.62
CA ALA A 17 -5.05 -9.04 -68.49
C ALA A 17 -4.82 -10.28 -67.59
N LEU A 18 -5.80 -11.19 -67.61
CA LEU A 18 -5.77 -12.48 -66.94
C LEU A 18 -4.82 -13.45 -67.68
N LEU A 19 -4.01 -14.17 -66.91
CA LEU A 19 -3.48 -15.48 -67.28
C LEU A 19 -4.05 -16.50 -66.28
N ILE A 20 -4.77 -17.48 -66.83
CA ILE A 20 -5.42 -18.57 -66.12
C ILE A 20 -4.37 -19.67 -65.92
N SER A 21 -4.14 -20.08 -64.67
CA SER A 21 -3.54 -21.38 -64.37
C SER A 21 -4.32 -22.04 -63.23
N ALA A 22 -4.57 -23.32 -63.43
CA ALA A 22 -5.46 -24.23 -62.72
C ALA A 22 -5.54 -24.08 -61.19
N CYS A 23 -6.78 -24.10 -60.70
CA CYS A 23 -7.13 -24.35 -59.32
C CYS A 23 -6.65 -25.73 -58.86
N THR A 24 -5.78 -25.75 -57.85
CA THR A 24 -5.82 -26.75 -56.78
C THR A 24 -6.24 -26.02 -55.51
N PRO A 25 -7.36 -26.39 -54.86
CA PRO A 25 -7.71 -25.78 -53.58
C PRO A 25 -6.66 -26.18 -52.54
N PRO A 26 -6.13 -25.23 -51.74
CA PRO A 26 -5.28 -25.60 -50.61
C PRO A 26 -6.10 -26.43 -49.63
N LYS A 27 -5.46 -27.50 -49.12
CA LYS A 27 -5.99 -28.36 -48.05
C LYS A 27 -6.51 -27.50 -46.90
N THR A 28 -7.77 -27.70 -46.55
CA THR A 28 -8.32 -27.28 -45.26
C THR A 28 -7.55 -28.02 -44.18
N GLU A 29 -6.59 -27.37 -43.55
CA GLU A 29 -6.09 -27.82 -42.26
C GLU A 29 -7.24 -27.65 -41.27
N GLU A 30 -7.71 -28.77 -40.73
CA GLU A 30 -8.64 -28.83 -39.63
C GLU A 30 -8.08 -28.01 -38.48
N ILE A 31 -8.75 -26.90 -38.17
CA ILE A 31 -8.57 -26.22 -36.89
C ILE A 31 -9.10 -27.20 -35.85
N VAL A 32 -8.19 -27.99 -35.27
CA VAL A 32 -8.41 -28.66 -34.00
C VAL A 32 -8.72 -27.54 -33.02
N LYS A 33 -10.01 -27.37 -32.70
CA LYS A 33 -10.43 -26.61 -31.53
C LYS A 33 -9.86 -27.37 -30.34
N GLU A 34 -8.71 -26.93 -29.85
CA GLU A 34 -8.35 -27.20 -28.46
C GLU A 34 -9.46 -26.56 -27.63
N GLU A 35 -10.33 -27.42 -27.11
CA GLU A 35 -11.17 -27.06 -25.98
C GLU A 35 -10.22 -26.59 -24.88
N VAL A 36 -10.20 -25.27 -24.67
CA VAL A 36 -9.69 -24.68 -23.44
C VAL A 36 -10.53 -25.29 -22.33
N LYS A 37 -10.03 -26.36 -21.73
CA LYS A 37 -10.50 -26.79 -20.42
C LYS A 37 -10.26 -25.60 -19.52
N GLU A 38 -11.36 -24.96 -19.12
CA GLU A 38 -11.36 -24.11 -17.95
C GLU A 38 -10.72 -24.93 -16.83
N GLU A 39 -9.44 -24.66 -16.54
CA GLU A 39 -8.90 -24.95 -15.24
C GLU A 39 -9.74 -24.12 -14.28
N LYS A 40 -10.74 -24.78 -13.68
CA LYS A 40 -11.29 -24.36 -12.42
C LYS A 40 -10.10 -24.20 -11.49
N VAL A 41 -9.69 -22.96 -11.29
CA VAL A 41 -8.99 -22.56 -10.08
C VAL A 41 -9.98 -22.83 -8.96
N THR A 42 -9.95 -24.06 -8.43
CA THR A 42 -10.53 -24.38 -7.14
C THR A 42 -9.59 -23.81 -6.08
N GLY A 43 -9.47 -22.49 -6.07
CA GLY A 43 -9.08 -21.76 -4.87
C GLY A 43 -10.32 -21.69 -4.01
N ASN A 44 -10.26 -22.25 -2.80
CA ASN A 44 -11.27 -21.99 -1.78
C ASN A 44 -11.57 -20.48 -1.79
N SER A 45 -12.82 -20.10 -2.06
CA SER A 45 -13.35 -18.83 -1.62
C SER A 45 -13.40 -18.88 -0.09
N SER A 46 -12.25 -18.78 0.56
CA SER A 46 -12.20 -18.52 1.99
C SER A 46 -12.91 -17.19 2.19
N GLU A 47 -14.06 -17.19 2.84
CA GLU A 47 -14.66 -15.95 3.32
C GLU A 47 -13.56 -15.14 3.99
N LEU A 48 -13.29 -13.93 3.47
CA LEU A 48 -12.31 -13.03 4.08
C LEU A 48 -12.63 -12.92 5.57
N GLU A 49 -11.62 -13.07 6.42
CA GLU A 49 -11.85 -12.92 7.84
C GLU A 49 -12.21 -11.45 8.11
N ILE A 50 -13.34 -11.25 8.80
CA ILE A 50 -13.90 -9.92 9.07
C ILE A 50 -13.88 -9.67 10.57
N TRP A 51 -13.23 -8.57 10.95
CA TRP A 51 -13.14 -8.09 12.33
C TRP A 51 -14.11 -6.91 12.56
N HIS A 52 -14.61 -6.80 13.78
CA HIS A 52 -15.45 -5.67 14.19
C HIS A 52 -14.59 -4.43 14.43
N VAL A 53 -15.05 -3.26 14.00
CA VAL A 53 -14.42 -1.99 14.34
C VAL A 53 -15.23 -1.31 15.44
N LYS A 54 -14.56 -0.97 16.54
CA LYS A 54 -15.20 -0.38 17.72
C LYS A 54 -14.34 0.75 18.29
N ALA A 55 -15.00 1.78 18.85
CA ALA A 55 -14.37 2.67 19.81
C ALA A 55 -14.39 2.00 21.19
N VAL A 56 -13.32 2.18 21.96
CA VAL A 56 -13.16 1.63 23.30
C VAL A 56 -12.98 2.79 24.26
N ALA A 57 -13.98 3.00 25.13
CA ALA A 57 -13.96 4.02 26.16
C ALA A 57 -13.00 3.63 27.31
N PRO A 58 -12.54 4.59 28.14
CA PRO A 58 -11.61 4.32 29.24
C PRO A 58 -12.09 3.27 30.24
N ASN A 59 -13.40 3.17 30.44
CA ASN A 59 -14.03 2.16 31.29
C ASN A 59 -14.15 0.76 30.63
N GLY A 60 -13.61 0.58 29.42
CA GLY A 60 -13.68 -0.67 28.65
C GLY A 60 -14.95 -0.84 27.81
N GLN A 61 -15.92 0.08 27.89
CA GLN A 61 -17.12 0.02 27.06
C GLN A 61 -16.77 0.09 25.58
N MET A 62 -17.33 -0.83 24.80
CA MET A 62 -17.12 -0.88 23.35
C MET A 62 -18.32 -0.31 22.60
N ILE A 63 -18.06 0.67 21.74
CA ILE A 63 -19.06 1.41 20.97
C ILE A 63 -18.90 1.08 19.49
N LYS A 64 -20.00 0.79 18.80
CA LYS A 64 -19.96 0.39 17.37
C LYS A 64 -19.50 1.57 16.52
N ILE A 65 -18.57 1.33 15.59
CA ILE A 65 -18.22 2.30 14.54
C ILE A 65 -19.04 2.00 13.30
N LYS A 66 -19.65 3.04 12.72
CA LYS A 66 -20.56 2.94 11.58
C LYS A 66 -20.27 4.04 10.56
N ALA A 67 -20.64 3.78 9.31
CA ALA A 67 -20.68 4.78 8.26
C ALA A 67 -22.12 5.28 8.09
N LEU A 68 -22.30 6.58 7.80
CA LEU A 68 -23.61 7.17 7.55
C LEU A 68 -23.57 8.05 6.30
N ASP A 69 -24.60 7.94 5.47
CA ASP A 69 -24.86 8.89 4.38
C ASP A 69 -25.55 10.17 4.88
N GLU A 70 -25.91 11.06 3.96
CA GLU A 70 -26.54 12.34 4.29
C GLU A 70 -27.99 12.18 4.76
N GLU A 71 -28.68 11.13 4.30
CA GLU A 71 -30.03 10.76 4.75
C GLU A 71 -30.06 10.07 6.12
N GLY A 72 -28.88 9.70 6.65
CA GLY A 72 -28.73 9.07 7.96
C GLY A 72 -28.86 7.56 7.95
N ASN A 73 -28.84 6.90 6.79
CA ASN A 73 -28.77 5.45 6.70
C ASN A 73 -27.44 4.96 7.27
N ILE A 74 -27.49 3.87 8.05
CA ILE A 74 -26.34 3.37 8.80
C ILE A 74 -25.77 2.11 8.13
N TYR A 75 -24.47 2.12 7.89
CA TYR A 75 -23.72 1.05 7.25
C TYR A 75 -22.61 0.50 8.15
N ASP A 76 -22.28 -0.77 7.93
CA ASP A 76 -21.25 -1.45 8.71
C ASP A 76 -19.85 -0.95 8.37
N VAL A 77 -19.00 -0.81 9.39
CA VAL A 77 -17.56 -0.60 9.24
C VAL A 77 -16.83 -1.80 9.79
N LYS A 78 -15.94 -2.38 8.99
CA LYS A 78 -15.23 -3.61 9.28
C LYS A 78 -13.74 -3.48 8.98
N ALA A 79 -12.95 -4.28 9.68
CA ALA A 79 -11.58 -4.57 9.32
C ALA A 79 -11.55 -5.87 8.51
N ILE A 80 -10.86 -5.87 7.37
CA ILE A 80 -10.78 -6.99 6.44
C ILE A 80 -9.36 -7.54 6.49
N VAL A 81 -9.23 -8.79 6.92
CA VAL A 81 -7.94 -9.50 6.89
C VAL A 81 -7.71 -9.96 5.46
N ASN A 82 -6.70 -9.40 4.81
CA ASN A 82 -6.38 -9.72 3.43
C ASN A 82 -4.93 -10.17 3.23
N ASP A 83 -4.08 -10.06 4.26
CA ASP A 83 -2.75 -10.63 4.29
C ASP A 83 -2.70 -11.87 5.21
N ALA A 84 -1.89 -12.86 4.83
CA ALA A 84 -1.78 -14.14 5.53
C ALA A 84 -1.28 -13.99 6.98
N GLU A 85 -0.49 -12.96 7.27
CA GLU A 85 0.10 -12.71 8.58
C GLU A 85 -0.73 -11.73 9.45
N GLY A 86 -1.82 -11.16 8.92
CA GLY A 86 -2.64 -10.17 9.62
C GLY A 86 -1.88 -8.92 10.09
N GLN A 87 -0.78 -8.53 9.43
CA GLN A 87 0.05 -7.39 9.81
C GLN A 87 -0.55 -6.05 9.37
N LEU A 88 -1.43 -6.04 8.35
CA LEU A 88 -1.97 -4.80 7.79
C LEU A 88 -3.37 -4.97 7.18
N MET A 89 -4.39 -4.81 8.02
CA MET A 89 -5.78 -4.99 7.60
C MET A 89 -6.38 -3.72 7.02
N ASP A 90 -7.23 -3.88 6.02
CA ASP A 90 -8.01 -2.79 5.45
C ASP A 90 -9.18 -2.42 6.37
N ILE A 91 -9.48 -1.12 6.48
CA ILE A 91 -10.69 -0.62 7.13
C ILE A 91 -11.67 -0.15 6.05
N LYS A 92 -12.84 -0.79 5.97
CA LYS A 92 -13.83 -0.56 4.92
C LYS A 92 -15.22 -0.28 5.50
N ALA A 93 -15.97 0.60 4.84
CA ALA A 93 -17.41 0.69 5.03
C ALA A 93 -18.12 -0.22 4.01
N ILE A 94 -19.13 -0.96 4.44
CA ILE A 94 -19.89 -1.88 3.59
C ILE A 94 -21.23 -1.20 3.26
N VAL A 95 -21.27 -0.54 2.11
CA VAL A 95 -22.42 0.27 1.66
C VAL A 95 -23.05 -0.42 0.46
N LYS A 96 -24.30 -0.89 0.61
CA LYS A 96 -25.08 -1.53 -0.47
C LYS A 96 -24.29 -2.63 -1.21
N GLY A 97 -23.54 -3.45 -0.47
CA GLY A 97 -22.70 -4.54 -0.99
C GLY A 97 -21.29 -4.12 -1.45
N SER A 98 -20.98 -2.83 -1.51
CA SER A 98 -19.66 -2.31 -1.90
C SER A 98 -18.77 -2.06 -0.69
N TYR A 99 -17.46 -2.34 -0.82
CA TYR A 99 -16.44 -2.12 0.22
C TYR A 99 -15.71 -0.80 -0.02
N LEU A 100 -16.20 0.27 0.58
CA LEU A 100 -15.66 1.61 0.40
C LEU A 100 -14.40 1.83 1.26
N PRO A 101 -13.30 2.38 0.70
CA PRO A 101 -12.15 2.76 1.49
C PRO A 101 -12.50 3.83 2.51
N ILE A 102 -11.97 3.70 3.73
CA ILE A 102 -12.03 4.74 4.75
C ILE A 102 -10.66 5.43 4.83
N LYS A 103 -10.66 6.76 4.74
CA LYS A 103 -9.45 7.59 4.71
C LYS A 103 -9.60 8.80 5.63
N ILE A 104 -8.47 9.41 5.98
CA ILE A 104 -8.46 10.76 6.57
C ILE A 104 -8.42 11.75 5.42
N LEU A 105 -9.38 12.67 5.34
CA LEU A 105 -9.39 13.65 4.26
C LEU A 105 -8.42 14.81 4.54
N LEU A 106 -7.88 15.39 3.47
CA LEU A 106 -7.06 16.59 3.56
C LEU A 106 -7.93 17.81 3.83
N THR A 107 -7.71 18.43 4.99
CA THR A 107 -8.36 19.68 5.40
C THR A 107 -7.41 20.49 6.28
N GLU A 108 -7.71 21.78 6.40
CA GLU A 108 -7.10 22.72 7.36
C GLU A 108 -7.68 22.59 8.78
N GLU A 109 -8.67 21.71 9.00
CA GLU A 109 -9.20 21.47 10.34
C GLU A 109 -8.13 20.87 11.26
N ALA A 110 -8.11 21.31 12.51
CA ALA A 110 -7.25 20.74 13.54
C ALA A 110 -7.52 19.23 13.76
N LEU A 111 -8.80 18.84 13.79
CA LEU A 111 -9.22 17.45 13.88
C LEU A 111 -9.70 16.93 12.52
N LYS A 112 -8.86 16.12 11.89
CA LYS A 112 -9.05 15.74 10.49
C LYS A 112 -10.20 14.75 10.31
N PRO A 113 -11.12 14.98 9.34
CA PRO A 113 -12.27 14.12 9.15
C PRO A 113 -11.88 12.72 8.66
N VAL A 114 -12.50 11.71 9.27
CA VAL A 114 -12.44 10.31 8.82
C VAL A 114 -13.73 9.99 8.07
N LYS A 115 -13.59 9.59 6.80
CA LYS A 115 -14.72 9.38 5.89
C LYS A 115 -14.53 8.11 5.05
N ALA A 116 -15.64 7.44 4.71
CA ALA A 116 -15.63 6.48 3.61
C ALA A 116 -15.85 7.22 2.29
N ILE A 117 -15.29 6.72 1.19
CA ILE A 117 -15.34 7.36 -0.13
C ILE A 117 -15.91 6.36 -1.14
N ALA A 118 -17.01 6.71 -1.80
CA ALA A 118 -17.59 5.92 -2.89
C ALA A 118 -16.89 6.17 -4.23
N ASN A 119 -17.21 5.35 -5.24
CA ASN A 119 -16.60 5.41 -6.57
C ASN A 119 -16.92 6.69 -7.34
N ASP A 120 -18.04 7.34 -7.02
CA ASP A 120 -18.46 8.62 -7.56
C ASP A 120 -17.92 9.83 -6.77
N GLY A 121 -17.12 9.59 -5.72
CA GLY A 121 -16.59 10.63 -4.84
C GLY A 121 -17.51 11.00 -3.68
N THR A 122 -18.73 10.43 -3.60
CA THR A 122 -19.62 10.64 -2.45
C THR A 122 -18.95 10.18 -1.16
N VAL A 123 -19.05 11.00 -0.10
CA VAL A 123 -18.42 10.70 1.19
C VAL A 123 -19.42 10.34 2.27
N TYR A 124 -19.08 9.35 3.09
CA TYR A 124 -19.90 8.89 4.21
C TYR A 124 -19.21 9.26 5.52
N SER A 125 -19.98 9.79 6.47
CA SER A 125 -19.46 10.12 7.79
C SER A 125 -19.14 8.84 8.57
N ILE A 126 -18.02 8.83 9.30
CA ILE A 126 -17.70 7.75 10.23
C ILE A 126 -18.00 8.23 11.65
N LYS A 127 -18.83 7.49 12.37
CA LYS A 127 -19.29 7.81 13.73
C LYS A 127 -19.19 6.60 14.64
N ALA A 128 -18.95 6.83 15.93
CA ALA A 128 -19.21 5.82 16.95
C ALA A 128 -20.63 6.02 17.46
N ILE A 129 -21.43 4.96 17.48
CA ILE A 129 -22.84 5.01 17.89
C ILE A 129 -23.02 4.11 19.11
N ASN A 130 -23.43 4.70 20.23
CA ASN A 130 -23.70 3.95 21.46
C ASN A 130 -25.11 3.35 21.45
N GLU A 131 -25.46 2.57 22.48
CA GLU A 131 -26.76 1.89 22.56
C GLU A 131 -27.95 2.85 22.70
N ALA A 132 -27.71 4.06 23.21
CA ALA A 132 -28.70 5.13 23.28
C ALA A 132 -28.87 5.90 21.96
N GLY A 133 -28.07 5.58 20.93
CA GLY A 133 -28.10 6.25 19.62
C GLY A 133 -27.28 7.55 19.55
N GLU A 134 -26.56 7.91 20.61
CA GLU A 134 -25.64 9.06 20.58
C GLU A 134 -24.52 8.81 19.58
N GLN A 135 -24.21 9.83 18.78
CA GLN A 135 -23.21 9.77 17.72
C GLN A 135 -21.97 10.59 18.07
N LEU A 136 -20.86 9.89 18.34
CA LEU A 136 -19.58 10.50 18.61
C LEU A 136 -18.82 10.71 17.29
N ALA A 137 -18.17 11.87 17.15
CA ALA A 137 -17.31 12.13 16.00
C ALA A 137 -16.09 11.20 16.03
N VAL A 138 -15.71 10.66 14.86
CA VAL A 138 -14.47 9.90 14.68
C VAL A 138 -13.53 10.74 13.83
N LYS A 139 -12.37 11.09 14.36
CA LYS A 139 -11.42 12.04 13.76
C LYS A 139 -9.97 11.57 13.90
N GLY A 140 -9.12 12.04 13.01
CA GLY A 140 -7.67 12.06 13.22
C GLY A 140 -7.31 13.24 14.13
N VAL A 141 -6.68 12.97 15.29
CA VAL A 141 -6.50 13.99 16.35
C VAL A 141 -5.06 14.43 16.59
N GLU A 142 -4.09 13.57 16.29
CA GLU A 142 -2.68 13.80 16.57
C GLU A 142 -1.85 13.08 15.51
N THR A 143 -0.82 13.75 14.99
CA THR A 143 0.14 13.15 14.05
C THR A 143 1.48 12.99 14.73
N ASN A 144 2.06 11.80 14.61
CA ASN A 144 3.38 11.50 15.12
C ASN A 144 4.15 10.75 14.02
N GLY A 145 5.13 11.44 13.43
CA GLY A 145 5.84 10.95 12.25
C GLY A 145 4.87 10.60 11.12
N SER A 146 4.88 9.33 10.72
CA SER A 146 4.01 8.79 9.66
C SER A 146 2.64 8.30 10.16
N LEU A 147 2.35 8.37 11.47
CA LEU A 147 1.09 7.89 12.03
C LEU A 147 0.15 9.02 12.43
N VAL A 148 -1.15 8.79 12.28
CA VAL A 148 -2.21 9.65 12.80
C VAL A 148 -3.09 8.85 13.76
N HIS A 149 -3.32 9.38 14.95
CA HIS A 149 -4.18 8.75 15.94
C HIS A 149 -5.65 8.96 15.57
N ILE A 150 -6.40 7.87 15.44
CA ILE A 150 -7.85 7.90 15.23
C ILE A 150 -8.54 7.74 16.58
N LYS A 151 -9.42 8.69 16.90
CA LYS A 151 -10.22 8.67 18.13
C LYS A 151 -11.69 8.91 17.84
N ALA A 152 -12.54 8.24 18.60
CA ALA A 152 -13.91 8.73 18.80
C ALA A 152 -13.90 9.76 19.94
N ILE A 153 -14.69 10.81 19.79
CA ILE A 153 -14.69 11.97 20.70
C ILE A 153 -16.05 12.05 21.37
N ALA A 154 -16.06 11.87 22.69
CA ALA A 154 -17.26 12.01 23.50
C ALA A 154 -17.67 13.47 23.67
N SER A 155 -18.91 13.69 24.09
CA SER A 155 -19.49 15.03 24.29
C SER A 155 -18.78 15.84 25.38
N ASP A 156 -18.14 15.17 26.34
CA ASP A 156 -17.28 15.78 27.37
C ASP A 156 -15.82 16.04 26.90
N GLY A 157 -15.51 15.71 25.63
CA GLY A 157 -14.18 15.85 25.05
C GLY A 157 -13.25 14.65 25.25
N ALA A 158 -13.68 13.59 25.94
CA ALA A 158 -12.85 12.41 26.15
C ALA A 158 -12.56 11.66 24.83
N TYR A 159 -11.33 11.17 24.69
CA TYR A 159 -10.88 10.41 23.52
C TYR A 159 -10.92 8.91 23.73
N TYR A 160 -11.69 8.22 22.89
CA TYR A 160 -11.82 6.77 22.90
C TYR A 160 -10.97 6.18 21.78
N GLY A 161 -10.17 5.15 22.10
CA GLY A 161 -9.33 4.47 21.12
C GLY A 161 -10.17 3.68 20.12
N VAL A 162 -9.83 3.73 18.84
CA VAL A 162 -10.50 2.93 17.81
C VAL A 162 -9.70 1.67 17.52
N LYS A 163 -10.36 0.51 17.58
CA LYS A 163 -9.73 -0.82 17.48
C LYS A 163 -10.49 -1.72 16.53
N ALA A 164 -9.75 -2.56 15.81
CA ALA A 164 -10.30 -3.75 15.17
C ALA A 164 -10.26 -4.90 16.17
N ILE A 165 -11.32 -5.71 16.21
CA ILE A 165 -11.55 -6.76 17.20
C ILE A 165 -12.02 -8.04 16.50
N SER A 166 -11.26 -9.12 16.64
CA SER A 166 -11.60 -10.44 16.09
C SER A 166 -12.75 -11.10 16.85
N LYS A 167 -13.29 -12.19 16.29
CA LYS A 167 -14.29 -13.02 16.99
C LYS A 167 -13.75 -13.62 18.29
N GLN A 168 -12.45 -13.90 18.35
CA GLN A 168 -11.72 -14.46 19.49
C GLN A 168 -11.24 -13.38 20.47
N GLY A 169 -11.49 -12.09 20.18
CA GLY A 169 -11.10 -10.98 21.05
C GLY A 169 -9.69 -10.45 20.83
N ASN A 170 -8.99 -10.87 19.76
CA ASN A 170 -7.71 -10.27 19.37
C ASN A 170 -7.95 -8.81 18.97
N LEU A 171 -7.01 -7.93 19.31
CA LEU A 171 -7.14 -6.51 19.09
C LEU A 171 -6.02 -5.97 18.20
N MET A 172 -6.39 -5.07 17.29
CA MET A 172 -5.45 -4.25 16.51
C MET A 172 -5.79 -2.78 16.67
N ASP A 173 -4.76 -1.93 16.64
CA ASP A 173 -4.93 -0.49 16.66
C ASP A 173 -5.30 0.01 15.27
N ILE A 174 -6.30 0.89 15.19
CA ILE A 174 -6.63 1.56 13.93
C ILE A 174 -5.97 2.93 13.91
N LYS A 175 -5.14 3.16 12.90
CA LYS A 175 -4.32 4.36 12.76
C LYS A 175 -4.44 4.90 11.34
N GLY A 176 -4.30 6.22 11.22
CA GLY A 176 -3.92 6.84 9.96
C GLY A 176 -2.44 6.60 9.68
N ILE A 177 -2.08 6.42 8.41
CA ILE A 177 -0.73 6.15 7.94
C ILE A 177 -0.44 7.05 6.74
N LYS A 178 0.66 7.80 6.84
CA LYS A 178 1.27 8.52 5.73
C LYS A 178 2.44 7.73 5.15
N MET A 179 2.56 7.78 3.83
CA MET A 179 3.60 7.12 3.05
C MET A 179 4.57 8.10 2.42
N ILE A 180 4.17 9.35 2.35
CA ILE A 180 4.95 10.49 1.88
C ILE A 180 4.84 11.64 2.89
N ASP A 181 5.83 12.54 2.83
CA ASP A 181 5.95 13.64 3.77
C ASP A 181 5.03 14.83 3.39
N ALA A 182 4.47 14.83 2.17
CA ALA A 182 3.55 15.85 1.69
C ALA A 182 2.17 15.78 2.39
N PRO A 183 1.47 16.92 2.59
CA PRO A 183 0.13 16.91 3.17
C PRO A 183 -0.88 16.11 2.35
N LEU A 184 -0.90 16.30 1.03
CA LEU A 184 -1.70 15.51 0.10
C LEU A 184 -1.02 14.16 -0.11
N GLU A 185 -1.63 13.10 0.41
CA GLU A 185 -1.20 11.72 0.21
C GLU A 185 -1.53 11.24 -1.22
N GLY A 186 -2.68 11.70 -1.73
CA GLY A 186 -3.20 11.39 -3.05
C GLY A 186 -4.71 11.68 -3.11
N THR A 187 -5.32 11.36 -4.24
CA THR A 187 -6.77 11.55 -4.46
C THR A 187 -7.42 10.19 -4.66
N VAL A 188 -8.53 9.94 -3.98
CA VAL A 188 -9.35 8.72 -4.13
C VAL A 188 -10.72 9.15 -4.66
N ASN A 189 -11.06 8.74 -5.88
CA ASN A 189 -12.34 9.06 -6.52
C ASN A 189 -12.69 10.56 -6.47
N GLY A 190 -11.70 11.42 -6.75
CA GLY A 190 -11.87 12.87 -6.72
C GLY A 190 -11.79 13.53 -5.34
N VAL A 191 -11.58 12.75 -4.26
CA VAL A 191 -11.45 13.27 -2.89
C VAL A 191 -10.00 13.27 -2.43
N ASP A 192 -9.52 14.42 -1.98
CA ASP A 192 -8.15 14.58 -1.47
C ASP A 192 -7.96 13.94 -0.09
N VAL A 193 -6.93 13.09 0.00
CA VAL A 193 -6.64 12.27 1.18
C VAL A 193 -5.37 12.78 1.87
N PHE A 194 -5.44 12.93 3.19
CA PHE A 194 -4.31 13.26 4.05
C PHE A 194 -3.52 12.02 4.49
N ALA A 195 -4.23 10.92 4.78
CA ALA A 195 -3.63 9.66 5.22
C ALA A 195 -4.56 8.48 4.96
N HIS A 196 -3.96 7.31 4.77
CA HIS A 196 -4.69 6.04 4.69
C HIS A 196 -5.05 5.52 6.08
N ILE A 197 -6.12 4.72 6.22
CA ILE A 197 -6.46 4.11 7.51
C ILE A 197 -6.34 2.59 7.39
N LYS A 198 -5.59 1.99 8.30
CA LYS A 198 -5.40 0.53 8.40
C LYS A 198 -5.43 0.08 9.87
N ALA A 199 -5.70 -1.20 10.09
CA ALA A 199 -5.45 -1.83 11.38
C ALA A 199 -4.01 -2.36 11.42
N LEU A 200 -3.32 -2.11 12.53
CA LEU A 200 -1.93 -2.52 12.78
C LEU A 200 -1.84 -3.29 14.11
N PRO A 201 -0.88 -4.20 14.26
CA PRO A 201 -0.69 -4.96 15.50
C PRO A 201 -0.56 -4.02 16.70
N GLN A 202 -1.14 -4.41 17.83
CA GLN A 202 -0.91 -3.66 19.06
C GLN A 202 0.52 -3.85 19.51
N ILE A 203 1.23 -2.73 19.59
CA ILE A 203 2.57 -2.68 20.13
C ILE A 203 2.63 -1.52 21.11
N GLY A 204 3.36 -1.72 22.21
CA GLY A 204 3.62 -0.64 23.15
C GLY A 204 4.23 0.57 22.42
N SER A 205 4.04 1.75 23.01
CA SER A 205 4.68 2.98 22.51
C SER A 205 6.19 2.75 22.39
N ALA A 206 6.79 3.25 21.31
CA ALA A 206 8.25 3.44 21.29
C ALA A 206 8.59 4.41 22.41
N GLY A 207 9.79 4.28 22.97
CA GLY A 207 10.40 5.38 23.70
C GLY A 207 10.77 6.52 22.73
N GLN A 208 11.97 7.06 22.90
CA GLN A 208 12.48 8.18 22.10
C GLN A 208 12.68 7.81 20.62
N ALA A 209 12.67 8.84 19.77
CA ALA A 209 13.03 8.69 18.35
C ALA A 209 14.41 8.02 18.20
N ALA A 210 14.56 7.16 17.20
CA ALA A 210 15.77 6.36 17.01
C ALA A 210 16.05 6.06 15.54
N VAL A 211 17.33 5.80 15.23
CA VAL A 211 17.77 5.30 13.93
C VAL A 211 18.16 3.84 14.09
N TRP A 212 17.49 2.96 13.35
CA TRP A 212 17.68 1.51 13.38
C TRP A 212 18.47 1.06 12.16
N ASN A 213 19.22 -0.03 12.31
CA ASN A 213 19.92 -0.64 11.20
C ASN A 213 18.93 -1.38 10.29
N VAL A 214 19.17 -1.37 8.98
CA VAL A 214 18.47 -2.25 8.03
C VAL A 214 19.45 -3.31 7.56
N LYS A 215 19.11 -4.58 7.77
CA LYS A 215 19.97 -5.73 7.49
C LYS A 215 19.17 -6.84 6.80
N ALA A 216 19.81 -7.60 5.93
CA ALA A 216 19.30 -8.93 5.60
C ALA A 216 19.74 -9.92 6.69
N VAL A 217 18.88 -10.87 7.02
CA VAL A 217 19.13 -11.87 8.06
C VAL A 217 19.17 -13.24 7.41
N HIS A 218 20.35 -13.86 7.47
CA HIS A 218 20.57 -15.24 7.06
C HIS A 218 19.80 -16.19 8.00
N PRO A 219 19.26 -17.32 7.52
CA PRO A 219 18.56 -18.29 8.37
C PRO A 219 19.37 -18.77 9.58
N GLU A 220 20.70 -18.81 9.44
CA GLU A 220 21.64 -19.18 10.53
C GLU A 220 21.97 -18.03 11.50
N GLY A 221 21.31 -16.87 11.36
CA GLY A 221 21.47 -15.72 12.26
C GLY A 221 22.53 -14.69 11.82
N GLY A 222 23.24 -14.94 10.72
CA GLY A 222 24.15 -13.96 10.12
C GLY A 222 23.42 -12.69 9.68
N ILE A 223 24.03 -11.52 9.92
CA ILE A 223 23.49 -10.22 9.49
C ILE A 223 24.30 -9.65 8.33
N ILE A 224 23.60 -9.17 7.31
CA ILE A 224 24.18 -8.70 6.05
C ILE A 224 23.78 -7.24 5.85
N ASP A 225 24.74 -6.38 5.54
CA ASP A 225 24.53 -4.95 5.37
C ASP A 225 23.65 -4.65 4.15
N VAL A 226 22.57 -3.89 4.34
CA VAL A 226 21.79 -3.34 3.22
C VAL A 226 22.25 -1.91 2.96
N LYS A 227 22.59 -1.62 1.71
CA LYS A 227 23.12 -0.32 1.27
C LYS A 227 22.44 0.16 -0.01
N ALA A 228 22.44 1.46 -0.22
CA ALA A 228 22.06 2.09 -1.47
C ALA A 228 23.31 2.39 -2.30
N PHE A 229 23.18 2.33 -3.63
CA PHE A 229 24.27 2.53 -4.57
C PHE A 229 23.84 3.47 -5.69
N ASP A 230 24.70 4.45 -6.01
CA ASP A 230 24.55 5.25 -7.22
C ASP A 230 25.09 4.50 -8.46
N LYS A 231 24.98 5.15 -9.63
CA LYS A 231 25.47 4.60 -10.91
C LYS A 231 26.98 4.39 -10.95
N SER A 232 27.76 5.12 -10.14
CA SER A 232 29.22 4.96 -10.04
C SER A 232 29.63 3.82 -9.10
N GLY A 233 28.68 3.28 -8.33
CA GLY A 233 28.93 2.24 -7.34
C GLY A 233 29.29 2.77 -5.95
N LYS A 234 29.20 4.09 -5.72
CA LYS A 234 29.36 4.68 -4.39
C LYS A 234 28.24 4.18 -3.47
N GLN A 235 28.60 3.87 -2.23
CA GLN A 235 27.70 3.28 -1.24
C GLN A 235 27.14 4.33 -0.29
N PHE A 236 25.90 4.11 0.12
CA PHE A 236 25.18 4.95 1.06
C PHE A 236 24.43 4.09 2.08
N ASP A 237 24.30 4.61 3.29
CA ASP A 237 23.62 3.91 4.37
C ASP A 237 22.12 3.82 4.13
N VAL A 238 21.55 2.65 4.45
CA VAL A 238 20.10 2.46 4.53
C VAL A 238 19.73 2.22 5.99
N LYS A 239 18.82 3.03 6.51
CA LYS A 239 18.41 2.98 7.92
C LYS A 239 16.89 3.05 8.06
N GLY A 240 16.41 2.52 9.17
CA GLY A 240 15.05 2.73 9.65
C GLY A 240 15.00 3.96 10.54
N ILE A 241 14.02 4.84 10.34
CA ILE A 241 13.77 6.01 11.18
C ILE A 241 12.50 5.74 11.99
N LEU A 242 12.68 5.65 13.30
CA LEU A 242 11.65 5.51 14.30
C LEU A 242 11.38 6.88 14.90
N TYR A 243 10.15 7.37 14.83
CA TYR A 243 9.74 8.58 15.54
C TYR A 243 9.29 8.23 16.95
N GLU A 244 9.38 9.20 17.86
CA GLU A 244 8.98 9.04 19.25
C GLU A 244 7.55 8.49 19.31
N GLY A 245 7.27 7.49 20.15
CA GLY A 245 5.92 6.93 20.28
C GLY A 245 5.38 6.12 19.08
N GLN A 246 6.10 6.04 17.96
CA GLN A 246 5.69 5.28 16.77
C GLN A 246 6.46 3.95 16.69
N ARG A 247 5.84 2.80 17.01
CA ARG A 247 6.43 1.46 16.74
C ARG A 247 5.75 0.68 15.62
N HIS A 248 4.54 1.07 15.25
CA HIS A 248 3.76 0.31 14.28
C HIS A 248 4.35 0.40 12.86
N ILE A 249 5.07 1.49 12.54
CA ILE A 249 5.68 1.72 11.23
C ILE A 249 7.03 2.42 11.41
N ILE A 250 8.05 1.97 10.69
CA ILE A 250 9.39 2.57 10.66
C ILE A 250 9.67 3.00 9.21
N ASP A 251 10.14 4.23 9.03
CA ASP A 251 10.47 4.75 7.70
C ASP A 251 11.81 4.20 7.24
N ILE A 252 11.85 3.57 6.06
CA ILE A 252 13.09 3.06 5.48
C ILE A 252 13.61 4.08 4.48
N LYS A 253 14.79 4.63 4.77
CA LYS A 253 15.40 5.71 3.98
C LYS A 253 16.86 5.40 3.65
N ALA A 254 17.32 5.86 2.48
CA ALA A 254 18.74 5.91 2.12
C ALA A 254 19.32 7.30 2.46
N PHE A 255 20.52 7.33 3.04
CA PHE A 255 21.18 8.53 3.52
C PHE A 255 22.25 8.96 2.51
N VAL A 256 21.93 9.93 1.66
CA VAL A 256 22.77 10.39 0.55
C VAL A 256 23.15 11.85 0.78
N GLY A 257 24.35 12.07 1.33
CA GLY A 257 24.71 13.38 1.88
C GLY A 257 23.78 13.75 3.03
N ASP A 258 23.18 14.93 2.98
CA ASP A 258 22.18 15.37 3.97
C ASP A 258 20.76 14.88 3.66
N ALA A 259 20.54 14.31 2.46
CA ALA A 259 19.22 13.87 2.02
C ALA A 259 18.86 12.48 2.56
N LYS A 260 17.59 12.31 2.95
CA LYS A 260 16.99 11.05 3.40
C LYS A 260 15.98 10.56 2.36
N LEU A 261 16.48 9.81 1.38
CA LEU A 261 15.70 9.40 0.22
C LEU A 261 14.70 8.29 0.57
N PRO A 262 13.43 8.39 0.16
CA PRO A 262 12.47 7.31 0.32
C PRO A 262 12.90 6.07 -0.47
N ILE A 263 12.77 4.90 0.15
CA ILE A 263 12.91 3.61 -0.54
C ILE A 263 11.51 3.08 -0.88
N LYS A 264 11.33 2.66 -2.13
CA LYS A 264 10.03 2.28 -2.70
C LYS A 264 10.19 1.05 -3.58
N ILE A 265 9.10 0.32 -3.75
CA ILE A 265 8.98 -0.71 -4.79
C ILE A 265 8.46 0.00 -6.04
N LEU A 266 9.17 -0.11 -7.16
CA LEU A 266 8.75 0.53 -8.40
C LEU A 266 7.82 -0.37 -9.20
N VAL A 267 6.97 0.24 -10.03
CA VAL A 267 6.17 -0.51 -11.01
C VAL A 267 7.11 -1.17 -12.02
N SER A 268 6.85 -2.44 -12.32
CA SER A 268 7.69 -3.29 -13.16
C SER A 268 6.89 -4.46 -13.71
N GLU A 269 7.26 -4.97 -14.88
CA GLU A 269 6.73 -6.23 -15.45
C GLU A 269 7.61 -7.44 -15.11
N ALA A 270 8.78 -7.24 -14.49
CA ALA A 270 9.64 -8.33 -14.04
C ALA A 270 9.03 -9.11 -12.88
N ASP A 271 9.26 -10.43 -12.84
CA ASP A 271 8.79 -11.34 -11.79
C ASP A 271 9.15 -10.87 -10.38
N LEU A 272 10.35 -10.30 -10.23
CA LEU A 272 10.85 -9.76 -8.97
C LEU A 272 10.86 -8.23 -8.99
N ALA A 273 10.02 -7.65 -8.14
CA ALA A 273 9.79 -6.21 -8.14
C ALA A 273 11.04 -5.43 -7.67
N PRO A 274 11.46 -4.38 -8.41
CA PRO A 274 12.65 -3.62 -8.08
C PRO A 274 12.43 -2.72 -6.86
N ILE A 275 13.40 -2.72 -5.95
CA ILE A 275 13.41 -1.83 -4.78
C ILE A 275 14.52 -0.80 -4.94
N LYS A 276 14.16 0.47 -4.83
CA LYS A 276 15.05 1.59 -5.14
C LYS A 276 14.85 2.75 -4.18
N ALA A 277 15.91 3.52 -3.93
CA ALA A 277 15.77 4.85 -3.36
C ALA A 277 15.57 5.87 -4.48
N ILE A 278 14.77 6.90 -4.23
CA ILE A 278 14.40 7.93 -5.21
C ILE A 278 14.82 9.30 -4.69
N ALA A 279 15.67 10.01 -5.43
CA ALA A 279 16.05 11.39 -5.14
C ALA A 279 15.01 12.41 -5.62
N GLU A 280 15.12 13.65 -5.17
CA GLU A 280 14.21 14.76 -5.53
C GLU A 280 14.17 15.05 -7.03
N ASP A 281 15.29 14.85 -7.72
CA ASP A 281 15.41 14.97 -9.18
C ASP A 281 14.95 13.72 -9.95
N GLY A 282 14.43 12.70 -9.25
CA GLY A 282 14.05 11.41 -9.83
C GLY A 282 15.21 10.43 -10.02
N THR A 283 16.44 10.79 -9.64
CA THR A 283 17.59 9.87 -9.70
C THR A 283 17.34 8.64 -8.82
N ILE A 284 17.62 7.46 -9.37
CA ILE A 284 17.32 6.17 -8.76
C ILE A 284 18.62 5.51 -8.25
N TYR A 285 18.60 5.06 -7.00
CA TYR A 285 19.69 4.33 -6.37
C TYR A 285 19.32 2.85 -6.19
N ALA A 286 20.24 1.95 -6.53
CA ALA A 286 20.03 0.53 -6.34
C ALA A 286 20.14 0.15 -4.87
N ILE A 287 19.23 -0.69 -4.38
CA ILE A 287 19.35 -1.29 -3.04
C ILE A 287 19.92 -2.70 -3.19
N LYS A 288 21.00 -2.98 -2.45
CA LYS A 288 21.65 -4.30 -2.43
C LYS A 288 22.03 -4.66 -1.00
N ALA A 289 22.08 -5.96 -0.70
CA ALA A 289 22.73 -6.46 0.50
C ALA A 289 24.19 -6.86 0.19
N ILE A 290 25.12 -6.67 1.12
CA ILE A 290 26.55 -6.93 0.91
C ILE A 290 27.00 -8.04 1.85
N ALA A 291 27.26 -9.22 1.30
CA ALA A 291 27.79 -10.36 2.05
C ALA A 291 29.24 -10.11 2.52
N ALA A 292 29.68 -10.91 3.49
CA ALA A 292 31.02 -10.76 4.10
C ALA A 292 32.18 -10.90 3.08
N ASN A 293 31.97 -11.67 2.01
CA ASN A 293 32.90 -11.84 0.89
C ASN A 293 32.87 -10.67 -0.12
N GLY A 294 32.02 -9.65 0.08
CA GLY A 294 31.84 -8.51 -0.82
C GLY A 294 30.81 -8.72 -1.94
N GLU A 295 30.20 -9.91 -2.04
CA GLU A 295 29.13 -10.18 -2.99
C GLU A 295 27.94 -9.25 -2.74
N LYS A 296 27.35 -8.74 -3.82
CA LYS A 296 26.17 -7.86 -3.78
C LYS A 296 24.94 -8.64 -4.17
N LEU A 297 24.08 -8.87 -3.19
CA LEU A 297 22.82 -9.59 -3.33
C LEU A 297 21.71 -8.63 -3.75
N ASP A 298 20.85 -9.10 -4.64
CA ASP A 298 19.70 -8.34 -5.12
C ASP A 298 18.65 -8.20 -4.03
N VAL A 299 18.17 -6.98 -3.76
CA VAL A 299 17.05 -6.75 -2.85
C VAL A 299 15.78 -6.50 -3.67
N LYS A 300 14.81 -7.40 -3.54
CA LYS A 300 13.61 -7.44 -4.40
C LYS A 300 12.34 -7.71 -3.62
N GLY A 301 11.21 -7.29 -4.18
CA GLY A 301 9.89 -7.81 -3.80
C GLY A 301 9.67 -9.17 -4.46
N VAL A 302 9.38 -10.21 -3.67
CA VAL A 302 9.35 -11.61 -4.16
C VAL A 302 7.95 -12.23 -4.17
N ALA A 303 7.04 -11.76 -3.31
CA ALA A 303 5.70 -12.29 -3.19
C ALA A 303 4.76 -11.22 -2.62
N THR A 304 3.47 -11.30 -2.97
CA THR A 304 2.43 -10.42 -2.42
C THR A 304 1.41 -11.25 -1.64
N SER A 305 1.03 -10.77 -0.47
CA SER A 305 0.03 -11.33 0.43
C SER A 305 -0.89 -10.17 0.85
N GLY A 306 -2.05 -10.06 0.19
CA GLY A 306 -2.94 -8.90 0.36
C GLY A 306 -2.24 -7.57 0.11
N ASN A 307 -2.19 -6.74 1.16
CA ASN A 307 -1.55 -5.42 1.14
C ASN A 307 -0.02 -5.45 1.36
N ILE A 308 0.57 -6.62 1.58
CA ILE A 308 1.98 -6.78 1.95
C ILE A 308 2.76 -7.37 0.78
N VAL A 309 3.90 -6.78 0.46
CA VAL A 309 4.92 -7.34 -0.44
C VAL A 309 6.10 -7.80 0.40
N HIS A 310 6.45 -9.07 0.29
CA HIS A 310 7.61 -9.65 0.95
C HIS A 310 8.88 -9.18 0.25
N ILE A 311 9.83 -8.68 1.04
CA ILE A 311 11.11 -8.18 0.56
C ILE A 311 12.22 -9.12 1.03
N LYS A 312 13.08 -9.52 0.10
CA LYS A 312 14.21 -10.41 0.34
C LYS A 312 15.49 -9.87 -0.29
N ALA A 313 16.62 -10.18 0.34
CA ALA A 313 17.90 -10.23 -0.36
C ALA A 313 18.06 -11.62 -0.99
N ILE A 314 18.58 -11.68 -2.22
CA ILE A 314 18.63 -12.90 -3.02
C ILE A 314 20.09 -13.13 -3.43
N SER A 315 20.63 -14.30 -3.09
CA SER A 315 21.98 -14.73 -3.47
C SER A 315 22.05 -15.11 -4.96
N ALA A 316 23.26 -15.24 -5.51
CA ALA A 316 23.41 -15.76 -6.88
C ALA A 316 22.87 -17.21 -7.04
N ALA A 317 22.80 -17.98 -5.95
CA ALA A 317 22.23 -19.32 -5.93
C ALA A 317 20.70 -19.33 -5.80
N GLY A 318 20.07 -18.18 -5.56
CA GLY A 318 18.62 -18.04 -5.38
C GLY A 318 18.15 -18.14 -3.93
N ASP A 319 19.05 -18.19 -2.95
CA ASP A 319 18.68 -18.21 -1.54
C ASP A 319 18.07 -16.87 -1.12
N GLU A 320 16.98 -16.91 -0.36
CA GLU A 320 16.25 -15.72 0.07
C GLU A 320 16.46 -15.40 1.56
N TYR A 321 16.91 -14.18 1.84
CA TYR A 321 17.14 -13.70 3.20
C TYR A 321 16.16 -12.56 3.54
N GLY A 322 15.50 -12.68 4.70
CA GLY A 322 14.54 -11.66 5.14
C GLY A 322 15.22 -10.35 5.46
N ILE A 323 14.63 -9.22 5.06
CA ILE A 323 15.12 -7.90 5.46
C ILE A 323 14.44 -7.47 6.74
N LYS A 324 15.22 -7.01 7.72
CA LYS A 324 14.75 -6.56 9.03
C LYS A 324 15.31 -5.18 9.36
N THR A 325 14.53 -4.38 10.08
CA THR A 325 15.09 -3.29 10.87
C THR A 325 15.48 -3.83 12.25
N ILE A 326 16.66 -3.45 12.73
CA ILE A 326 17.26 -3.94 13.99
C ILE A 326 17.63 -2.74 14.86
N SER A 327 17.08 -2.68 16.08
CA SER A 327 17.43 -1.66 17.07
C SER A 327 18.81 -1.92 17.70
N LYS A 328 19.33 -0.97 18.47
CA LYS A 328 20.58 -1.17 19.24
C LYS A 328 20.43 -2.26 20.30
N GLU A 329 19.23 -2.43 20.82
CA GLU A 329 18.82 -3.41 21.83
C GLU A 329 18.38 -4.75 21.21
N GLY A 330 18.51 -4.91 19.88
CA GLY A 330 18.19 -6.16 19.19
C GLY A 330 16.72 -6.37 18.86
N MET A 331 15.86 -5.35 19.01
CA MET A 331 14.46 -5.46 18.58
C MET A 331 14.37 -5.53 17.05
N LEU A 332 13.50 -6.41 16.55
CA LEU A 332 13.33 -6.67 15.12
C LEU A 332 11.95 -6.28 14.65
N ASN A 333 11.90 -5.65 13.48
CA ASN A 333 10.70 -5.46 12.66
C ASN A 333 10.99 -5.96 11.25
N ASP A 334 9.97 -6.42 10.55
CA ASP A 334 10.07 -6.83 9.16
C ASP A 334 10.12 -5.62 8.24
N VAL A 335 11.00 -5.64 7.24
CA VAL A 335 10.94 -4.67 6.14
C VAL A 335 10.11 -5.26 5.01
N LYS A 336 9.01 -4.59 4.68
CA LYS A 336 8.02 -5.05 3.71
C LYS A 336 7.60 -3.90 2.81
N GLY A 337 7.05 -4.22 1.64
CA GLY A 337 6.30 -3.27 0.83
C GLY A 337 4.86 -3.20 1.33
N LEU A 338 4.33 -2.00 1.50
CA LEU A 338 2.94 -1.77 1.90
C LEU A 338 2.18 -1.13 0.76
N LYS A 339 1.05 -1.75 0.40
CA LYS A 339 0.08 -1.25 -0.57
C LYS A 339 -1.13 -0.67 0.17
N MET A 340 -1.55 0.53 -0.18
CA MET A 340 -2.67 1.25 0.45
C MET A 340 -3.86 1.46 -0.50
N SER A 341 -3.67 1.14 -1.78
CA SER A 341 -4.72 1.02 -2.80
C SER A 341 -4.67 -0.34 -3.51
N ASP A 342 -5.69 -0.65 -4.30
CA ASP A 342 -5.74 -1.80 -5.22
C ASP A 342 -5.17 -1.47 -6.61
N THR A 343 -4.77 -0.22 -6.85
CA THR A 343 -4.27 0.23 -8.15
C THR A 343 -2.83 -0.20 -8.42
N LYS A 344 -2.45 -0.34 -9.69
CA LYS A 344 -1.06 -0.72 -10.06
C LYS A 344 -0.05 0.36 -9.67
N VAL A 345 -0.38 1.64 -9.89
CA VAL A 345 0.44 2.79 -9.51
C VAL A 345 -0.10 3.36 -8.20
N GLU A 346 0.57 3.05 -7.10
CA GLU A 346 0.20 3.54 -5.76
C GLU A 346 0.39 5.06 -5.64
N SER A 347 1.48 5.57 -6.21
CA SER A 347 1.79 7.00 -6.27
C SER A 347 2.87 7.27 -7.31
N LYS A 348 3.02 8.55 -7.69
CA LYS A 348 4.17 9.03 -8.47
C LYS A 348 5.04 9.91 -7.57
N ILE A 349 6.30 9.52 -7.37
CA ILE A 349 7.26 10.24 -6.51
C ILE A 349 8.40 10.73 -7.40
N ASN A 350 8.56 12.05 -7.51
CA ASN A 350 9.62 12.69 -8.31
C ASN A 350 9.69 12.14 -9.74
N GLY A 351 8.52 11.97 -10.37
CA GLY A 351 8.38 11.43 -11.73
C GLY A 351 8.40 9.90 -11.83
N VAL A 352 8.72 9.18 -10.76
CA VAL A 352 8.84 7.70 -10.75
C VAL A 352 7.55 7.05 -10.27
N ASP A 353 7.05 6.07 -11.02
CA ASP A 353 5.87 5.28 -10.64
C ASP A 353 6.21 4.24 -9.57
N VAL A 354 5.51 4.35 -8.44
CA VAL A 354 5.69 3.51 -7.26
C VAL A 354 4.55 2.51 -7.19
N TYR A 355 4.90 1.24 -7.01
CA TYR A 355 3.96 0.14 -6.81
C TYR A 355 3.56 -0.05 -5.35
N ALA A 356 4.51 0.12 -4.42
CA ALA A 356 4.31 -0.02 -2.99
C ALA A 356 5.38 0.73 -2.18
N HIS A 357 5.09 0.99 -0.91
CA HIS A 357 5.97 1.75 -0.03
C HIS A 357 6.79 0.85 0.89
N VAL A 358 8.11 1.02 0.95
CA VAL A 358 8.95 0.19 1.83
C VAL A 358 8.97 0.76 3.24
N LYS A 359 8.50 -0.03 4.21
CA LYS A 359 8.42 0.34 5.63
C LYS A 359 8.86 -0.84 6.50
N GLY A 360 9.36 -0.53 7.69
CA GLY A 360 9.53 -1.52 8.76
C GLY A 360 8.22 -1.67 9.55
N ILE A 361 7.72 -2.88 9.74
CA ILE A 361 6.48 -3.16 10.48
C ILE A 361 6.70 -4.27 11.53
N PRO A 362 5.96 -4.25 12.67
CA PRO A 362 6.03 -5.29 13.67
C PRO A 362 5.72 -6.67 13.11
N GLN A 363 6.43 -7.67 13.63
CA GLN A 363 6.07 -9.08 13.41
C GLN A 363 4.80 -9.41 14.18
N VAL A 364 3.90 -10.15 13.54
CA VAL A 364 2.74 -10.75 14.20
C VAL A 364 3.13 -12.19 14.58
N LYS A 365 2.76 -12.61 15.78
CA LYS A 365 3.05 -13.95 16.31
C LYS A 365 1.95 -14.94 15.97
#